data_AF-A0A925P832-F1
#
_entry.id   AF-A0A925P832-F1
#
_cell.length_a   1.000
_cell.length_b   1.000
_cell.length_c   1.000
_cell.angle_alpha   90.00
_cell.angle_beta   90.00
_cell.angle_gamma   90.00
#
_symmetry.space_group_name_H-M   'P 1'
#
loop_
_entity.id
_entity.type
_entity.pdbx_description
1 polymer ?
#
loop_
_entity_poly.entity_id
_entity_poly.type
_entity_poly.pdbx_seq_one_letter_code
_entity_poly.pdbx_strand_id
1 'polypeptide(L)'
;AEISALLAGLRSRLPAGGQLRVVFQPHRFSRTAQFRAAFVAALAGGDAVYLLDVYGAGETALPGGTTADLADTFRATHPDVPLVYRDGEHAPVYARVFADLRPGDLVAIVGAGDLDVSARAWLSSLDRAAWWDRVAAALAPHVSIDTRLQREAPLAGKTTLGVGGPARLYADPANDADLVNLVTAAHALGLRVLPLGRGSNLLVPDEGVDALVLSLRHPFWESFSPLGDGRVRVGAGLRLKNLCGLAAKAGLVGFEFLEGIPGNVGGALRMNAGAMGGWMFDVVESVELVTLSGERRTLPKSAMHVDYRHCAELDAAIALGATLRSPAADAKPSAEIAAQIDAYRDKRKKSQPREPSAGCIFKNPPGDSAGRLIDATGLKGEREGDAEVSPTHANFIVNHNEARAADVIALVRRVRARVEKTHGIRLEPEVLLYGKDWKDVL
;
A
#
# COMPACT_ATOMS: atom_id res chain seq x y z
N ALA A 1 -9.72 18.27 -31.06
CA ALA A 1 -10.69 17.23 -30.67
C ALA A 1 -10.07 16.25 -29.68
N GLU A 2 -9.03 15.51 -30.06
CA GLU A 2 -8.38 14.52 -29.17
C GLU A 2 -7.83 15.12 -27.87
N ILE A 3 -7.06 16.21 -27.95
CA ILE A 3 -6.53 16.91 -26.77
C ILE A 3 -7.66 17.36 -25.85
N SER A 4 -8.71 17.99 -26.39
CA SER A 4 -9.87 18.43 -25.60
C SER A 4 -10.57 17.27 -24.90
N ALA A 5 -10.77 16.15 -25.59
CA ALA A 5 -11.39 14.95 -25.02
C ALA A 5 -10.52 14.33 -23.91
N LEU A 6 -9.20 14.27 -24.12
CA LEU A 6 -8.24 13.82 -23.12
C LEU A 6 -8.31 14.69 -21.86
N LEU A 7 -8.22 16.02 -22.00
CA LEU A 7 -8.23 16.94 -20.87
C LEU A 7 -9.56 16.90 -20.11
N ALA A 8 -10.69 16.79 -20.81
CA ALA A 8 -12.00 16.61 -20.18
C ALA A 8 -12.07 15.30 -19.37
N GLY A 9 -11.57 14.19 -19.92
CA GLY A 9 -11.52 12.91 -19.23
C GLY A 9 -10.55 12.87 -18.05
N LEU A 10 -9.44 13.62 -18.11
CA LEU A 10 -8.53 13.78 -16.97
C LEU A 10 -9.14 14.65 -15.87
N ARG A 11 -9.83 15.73 -16.24
CA ARG A 11 -10.53 16.62 -15.30
C ARG A 11 -11.60 15.87 -14.52
N SER A 12 -12.34 14.95 -15.15
CA SER A 12 -13.34 14.14 -14.44
C SER A 12 -12.76 13.15 -13.43
N ARG A 13 -11.43 12.98 -13.40
CA ARG A 13 -10.69 12.12 -12.46
C ARG A 13 -9.92 12.91 -11.40
N LEU A 14 -9.93 14.24 -11.48
CA LEU A 14 -9.28 15.07 -10.47
C LEU A 14 -9.96 14.85 -9.11
N PRO A 15 -9.18 14.74 -8.03
CA PRO A 15 -9.76 14.79 -6.71
C PRO A 15 -10.32 16.18 -6.41
N ALA A 16 -11.16 16.29 -5.39
CA ALA A 16 -11.75 17.56 -4.98
C ALA A 16 -10.65 18.59 -4.66
N GLY A 17 -10.67 19.74 -5.36
CA GLY A 17 -9.69 20.82 -5.19
C GLY A 17 -8.38 20.65 -5.98
N GLY A 18 -8.17 19.51 -6.64
CA GLY A 18 -7.04 19.30 -7.54
C GLY A 18 -7.13 20.15 -8.81
N GLN A 19 -5.98 20.57 -9.34
CA GLN A 19 -5.89 21.31 -10.61
C GLN A 19 -5.24 20.48 -11.72
N LEU A 20 -5.70 20.69 -12.95
CA LEU A 20 -5.14 20.12 -14.18
C LEU A 20 -4.05 21.05 -14.73
N ARG A 21 -2.78 20.63 -14.62
CA ARG A 21 -1.63 21.29 -15.24
C ARG A 21 -1.36 20.67 -16.60
N VAL A 22 -1.35 21.46 -17.66
CA VAL A 22 -1.14 20.95 -19.02
C VAL A 22 0.22 21.38 -19.53
N VAL A 23 1.12 20.42 -19.74
CA VAL A 23 2.38 20.62 -20.45
C VAL A 23 2.16 20.22 -21.90
N PHE A 24 2.40 21.15 -22.83
CA PHE A 24 2.14 20.92 -24.25
C PHE A 24 3.37 21.17 -25.12
N GLN A 25 3.75 20.18 -25.93
CA GLN A 25 4.72 20.32 -27.01
C GLN A 25 4.02 20.25 -28.37
N PRO A 26 3.96 21.35 -29.13
CA PRO A 26 3.47 21.31 -30.50
C PRO A 26 4.42 20.49 -31.40
N HIS A 27 3.88 19.84 -32.43
CA HIS A 27 4.67 19.05 -33.38
C HIS A 27 4.49 19.57 -34.81
N ARG A 28 5.60 19.95 -35.45
CA ARG A 28 5.71 20.64 -36.75
C ARG A 28 5.17 22.06 -36.75
N PHE A 29 5.98 23.00 -37.25
CA PHE A 29 5.62 24.41 -37.35
C PHE A 29 4.39 24.63 -38.25
N SER A 30 4.26 23.85 -39.33
CA SER A 30 3.14 23.93 -40.27
C SER A 30 1.80 23.59 -39.63
N ARG A 31 1.77 22.52 -38.81
CA ARG A 31 0.58 22.10 -38.06
C ARG A 31 0.24 23.07 -36.94
N THR A 32 1.25 23.57 -36.22
CA THR A 32 1.05 24.61 -35.20
C THR A 32 0.39 25.85 -35.81
N ALA A 33 0.84 26.30 -36.98
CA ALA A 33 0.22 27.43 -37.68
C ALA A 33 -1.22 27.13 -38.12
N GLN A 34 -1.45 25.96 -38.74
CA GLN A 34 -2.76 25.56 -39.24
C GLN A 34 -3.81 25.41 -38.13
N PHE A 35 -3.43 24.83 -36.99
CA PHE A 35 -4.35 24.48 -35.91
C PHE A 35 -4.23 25.37 -34.68
N ARG A 36 -3.54 26.52 -34.78
CA ARG A 36 -3.27 27.43 -33.65
C ARG A 36 -4.52 27.71 -32.80
N ALA A 37 -5.61 28.15 -33.44
CA ALA A 37 -6.86 28.45 -32.74
C ALA A 37 -7.45 27.22 -32.03
N ALA A 38 -7.37 26.04 -32.67
CA ALA A 38 -7.87 24.79 -32.09
C ALA A 38 -7.00 24.30 -30.93
N PHE A 39 -5.67 24.47 -31.00
CA PHE A 39 -4.77 24.19 -29.88
C PHE A 39 -5.05 25.10 -28.70
N VAL A 40 -5.16 26.41 -28.92
CA VAL A 40 -5.49 27.38 -27.87
C VAL A 40 -6.80 27.01 -27.17
N ALA A 41 -7.87 26.77 -27.93
CA ALA A 41 -9.16 26.38 -27.38
C ALA A 41 -9.10 25.05 -26.61
N ALA A 42 -8.30 24.08 -27.06
CA ALA A 42 -8.14 22.81 -26.36
C ALA A 42 -7.37 22.96 -25.05
N LEU A 43 -6.24 23.69 -25.06
CA LEU A 43 -5.36 23.86 -23.90
C LEU A 43 -6.01 24.67 -22.78
N ALA A 44 -6.97 25.53 -23.11
CA ALA A 44 -7.79 26.25 -22.13
C ALA A 44 -8.62 25.33 -21.21
N GLY A 45 -8.72 24.03 -21.53
CA GLY A 45 -9.28 23.04 -20.61
C GLY A 45 -8.44 22.77 -19.35
N GLY A 46 -7.18 23.23 -19.31
CA GLY A 46 -6.30 23.18 -18.14
C GLY A 46 -6.49 24.36 -17.20
N ASP A 47 -6.14 24.18 -15.92
CA ASP A 47 -6.11 25.26 -14.92
C ASP A 47 -4.77 26.04 -14.96
N ALA A 48 -3.75 25.50 -15.62
CA ALA A 48 -2.53 26.19 -16.01
C ALA A 48 -1.89 25.48 -17.20
N VAL A 49 -1.26 26.25 -18.10
CA VAL A 49 -0.65 25.76 -19.33
C VAL A 49 0.85 26.06 -19.35
N TYR A 50 1.64 25.07 -19.72
CA TYR A 50 3.09 25.13 -19.84
C TYR A 50 3.45 24.71 -21.25
N LEU A 51 3.99 25.63 -22.04
CA LEU A 51 4.34 25.34 -23.42
C LEU A 51 5.82 25.00 -23.55
N LEU A 52 6.10 24.00 -24.36
CA LEU A 52 7.44 23.63 -24.81
C LEU A 52 7.61 24.07 -26.28
N ASP A 53 8.85 24.14 -26.73
CA ASP A 53 9.13 24.54 -28.12
C ASP A 53 8.58 23.52 -29.10
N VAL A 54 8.22 24.00 -30.28
CA VAL A 54 7.72 23.15 -31.36
C VAL A 54 8.79 22.11 -31.71
N TYR A 55 8.44 20.83 -31.62
CA TYR A 55 9.24 19.79 -32.21
C TYR A 55 9.12 19.88 -33.73
N GLY A 56 10.10 20.52 -34.39
CA GLY A 56 10.02 20.88 -35.80
C GLY A 56 9.96 19.68 -36.77
N ALA A 57 10.46 18.51 -36.37
CA ALA A 57 10.50 17.29 -37.19
C ALA A 57 11.08 17.53 -38.61
N GLY A 58 12.16 18.31 -38.70
CA GLY A 58 12.82 18.69 -39.96
C GLY A 58 12.24 19.93 -40.66
N GLU A 59 11.18 20.54 -40.13
CA GLU A 59 10.69 21.83 -40.61
C GLU A 59 11.49 23.00 -40.01
N THR A 60 11.63 24.07 -40.79
CA THR A 60 12.09 25.36 -40.30
C THR A 60 10.91 26.14 -39.70
N ALA A 61 11.19 26.98 -38.71
CA ALA A 61 10.19 27.88 -38.14
C ALA A 61 9.54 28.75 -39.23
N LEU A 62 8.21 28.93 -39.12
CA LEU A 62 7.44 29.77 -40.02
C LEU A 62 6.52 30.71 -39.22
N PRO A 63 6.20 31.91 -39.76
CA PRO A 63 5.35 32.88 -39.08
C PRO A 63 4.00 32.30 -38.66
N GLY A 64 3.60 32.51 -37.41
CA GLY A 64 2.36 31.94 -36.86
C GLY A 64 2.46 30.47 -36.44
N GLY A 65 3.59 29.81 -36.71
CA GLY A 65 3.82 28.38 -36.45
C GLY A 65 4.69 28.10 -35.24
N THR A 66 5.20 29.11 -34.55
CA THR A 66 6.07 28.93 -33.37
C THR A 66 5.26 28.76 -32.08
N THR A 67 5.90 28.29 -31.02
CA THR A 67 5.27 28.26 -29.69
C THR A 67 5.03 29.68 -29.16
N ALA A 68 5.86 30.66 -29.53
CA ALA A 68 5.63 32.08 -29.20
C ALA A 68 4.31 32.58 -29.80
N ASP A 69 4.05 32.30 -31.08
CA ASP A 69 2.79 32.66 -31.74
C ASP A 69 1.57 32.03 -31.04
N LEU A 70 1.71 30.77 -30.61
CA LEU A 70 0.70 30.06 -29.84
C LEU A 70 0.48 30.69 -28.46
N ALA A 71 1.56 31.01 -27.74
CA ALA A 71 1.54 31.63 -26.42
C ALA A 71 0.86 33.00 -26.46
N ASP A 72 1.18 33.84 -27.44
CA ASP A 72 0.61 35.17 -27.60
C ASP A 72 -0.88 35.09 -27.94
N THR A 73 -1.26 34.18 -28.84
CA THR A 73 -2.69 33.92 -29.15
C THR A 73 -3.43 33.42 -27.92
N PHE A 74 -2.81 32.54 -27.12
CA PHE A 74 -3.41 32.02 -25.90
C PHE A 74 -3.63 33.12 -24.85
N ARG A 75 -2.60 33.91 -24.56
CA ARG A 75 -2.70 35.02 -23.59
C ARG A 75 -3.75 36.07 -24.01
N ALA A 76 -3.88 36.33 -25.30
CA ALA A 76 -4.86 37.27 -25.82
C ALA A 76 -6.32 36.77 -25.69
N THR A 77 -6.53 35.44 -25.75
CA THR A 77 -7.88 34.85 -25.78
C THR A 77 -8.32 34.24 -24.45
N HIS A 78 -7.38 33.84 -23.59
CA HIS A 78 -7.62 33.20 -22.30
C HIS A 78 -6.72 33.84 -21.22
N PRO A 79 -6.84 35.16 -20.98
CA PRO A 79 -5.95 35.89 -20.06
C PRO A 79 -6.04 35.38 -18.60
N ASP A 80 -7.14 34.73 -18.23
CA ASP A 80 -7.37 34.21 -16.89
C ASP A 80 -6.70 32.85 -16.63
N VAL A 81 -6.21 32.17 -17.67
CA VAL A 81 -5.52 30.88 -17.53
C VAL A 81 -4.00 31.13 -17.50
N PRO A 82 -3.30 30.82 -16.38
CA PRO A 82 -1.86 30.99 -16.29
C PRO A 82 -1.12 30.24 -17.40
N LEU A 83 -0.23 30.94 -18.10
CA LEU A 83 0.61 30.36 -19.16
C LEU A 83 2.09 30.63 -18.92
N VAL A 84 2.89 29.57 -18.92
CA VAL A 84 4.35 29.61 -18.83
C VAL A 84 4.94 29.14 -20.15
N TYR A 85 5.81 29.96 -20.74
CA TYR A 85 6.60 29.61 -21.91
C TYR A 85 7.94 30.33 -21.84
N ARG A 86 9.02 29.62 -22.19
CA ARG A 86 10.36 30.16 -22.33
C ARG A 86 11.00 29.56 -23.58
N ASP A 87 11.38 30.43 -24.50
CA ASP A 87 11.96 30.05 -25.79
C ASP A 87 13.31 29.34 -25.61
N GLY A 88 13.50 28.23 -26.33
CA GLY A 88 14.72 27.44 -26.40
C GLY A 88 15.03 26.58 -25.17
N GLU A 89 14.19 26.55 -24.14
CA GLU A 89 14.51 25.92 -22.85
C GLU A 89 13.35 25.11 -22.24
N HIS A 90 13.42 23.77 -22.31
CA HIS A 90 12.42 22.90 -21.66
C HIS A 90 12.61 22.80 -20.14
N ALA A 91 13.86 22.76 -19.65
CA ALA A 91 14.14 22.50 -18.23
C ALA A 91 13.55 23.56 -17.28
N PRO A 92 13.62 24.88 -17.56
CA PRO A 92 12.97 25.89 -16.73
C PRO A 92 11.43 25.78 -16.73
N VAL A 93 10.84 25.36 -17.85
CA VAL A 93 9.39 25.13 -17.94
C VAL A 93 8.99 23.99 -17.01
N TYR A 94 9.69 22.85 -17.09
CA TYR A 94 9.47 21.71 -16.19
C TYR A 94 9.75 22.03 -14.71
N ALA A 95 10.80 22.80 -14.42
CA ALA A 95 11.06 23.27 -13.06
C ALA A 95 9.90 24.14 -12.53
N ARG A 96 9.32 24.97 -13.40
CA ARG A 96 8.16 25.80 -13.05
C ARG A 96 6.90 24.96 -12.84
N VAL A 97 6.65 23.93 -13.65
CA VAL A 97 5.57 22.96 -13.40
C VAL A 97 5.66 22.43 -11.98
N PHE A 98 6.84 21.92 -11.57
CA PHE A 98 7.01 21.36 -10.23
C PHE A 98 6.87 22.37 -9.08
N ALA A 99 7.31 23.61 -9.30
CA ALA A 99 7.17 24.69 -8.34
C ALA A 99 5.69 25.05 -8.09
N ASP A 100 4.88 25.06 -9.15
CA ASP A 100 3.46 25.39 -9.08
C ASP A 100 2.58 24.21 -8.62
N LEU A 101 3.11 22.99 -8.63
CA LEU A 101 2.36 21.79 -8.23
C LEU A 101 1.99 21.78 -6.76
N ARG A 102 0.75 21.36 -6.49
CA ARG A 102 0.22 21.10 -5.15
C ARG A 102 -0.24 19.65 -5.05
N PRO A 103 -0.17 19.03 -3.86
CA PRO A 103 -0.77 17.71 -3.63
C PRO A 103 -2.22 17.66 -4.15
N GLY A 104 -2.55 16.61 -4.91
CA GLY A 104 -3.85 16.45 -5.58
C GLY A 104 -3.94 17.01 -7.01
N ASP A 105 -2.97 17.81 -7.46
CA ASP A 105 -2.90 18.25 -8.87
C ASP A 105 -2.55 17.09 -9.80
N LEU A 106 -3.04 17.14 -11.05
CA LEU A 106 -2.70 16.20 -12.12
C LEU A 106 -1.93 16.94 -13.23
N VAL A 107 -0.80 16.37 -13.65
CA VAL A 107 -0.02 16.88 -14.79
C VAL A 107 -0.34 16.05 -16.03
N ALA A 108 -0.89 16.69 -17.04
CA ALA A 108 -1.06 16.13 -18.38
C ALA A 108 0.10 16.61 -19.26
N ILE A 109 0.99 15.71 -19.67
CA ILE A 109 2.02 15.99 -20.67
C ILE A 109 1.49 15.49 -22.02
N VAL A 110 1.20 16.42 -22.93
CA VAL A 110 0.44 16.16 -24.15
C VAL A 110 1.19 16.74 -25.35
N GLY A 111 1.18 16.04 -26.48
CA GLY A 111 1.84 16.48 -27.70
C GLY A 111 2.50 15.32 -28.42
N ALA A 112 3.52 15.63 -29.22
CA ALA A 112 4.32 14.65 -29.95
C ALA A 112 5.75 15.15 -30.11
N GLY A 113 6.67 14.25 -30.49
CA GLY A 113 8.10 14.54 -30.57
C GLY A 113 8.86 13.73 -29.53
N ASP A 114 9.64 14.41 -28.70
CA ASP A 114 10.55 13.85 -27.70
C ASP A 114 10.03 14.04 -26.25
N LEU A 115 8.73 14.26 -26.08
CA LEU A 115 8.07 14.41 -24.79
C LEU A 115 8.34 13.24 -23.84
N ASP A 116 8.37 12.01 -24.33
CA ASP A 116 8.58 10.84 -23.46
C ASP A 116 10.00 10.84 -22.85
N VAL A 117 11.00 11.26 -23.63
CA VAL A 117 12.39 11.41 -23.18
C VAL A 117 12.50 12.55 -22.18
N SER A 118 12.02 13.73 -22.55
CA SER A 118 12.13 14.93 -21.69
C SER A 118 11.31 14.82 -20.41
N ALA A 119 10.10 14.24 -20.46
CA ALA A 119 9.27 14.00 -19.29
C ALA A 119 9.88 12.97 -18.34
N ARG A 120 10.46 11.86 -18.85
CA ARG A 120 11.15 10.88 -18.01
C ARG A 120 12.37 11.49 -17.33
N ALA A 121 13.17 12.26 -18.08
CA ALA A 121 14.32 12.97 -17.52
C ALA A 121 13.89 13.93 -16.40
N TRP A 122 12.81 14.69 -16.61
CA TRP A 122 12.24 15.57 -15.60
C TRP A 122 11.74 14.79 -14.36
N LEU A 123 10.95 13.73 -14.55
CA LEU A 123 10.45 12.89 -13.46
C LEU A 123 11.60 12.30 -12.62
N SER A 124 12.69 11.90 -13.26
CA SER A 124 13.91 11.44 -12.59
C SER A 124 14.67 12.55 -11.88
N SER A 125 14.56 13.81 -12.32
CA SER A 125 15.18 14.96 -11.67
C SER A 125 14.31 15.59 -10.57
N LEU A 126 13.07 15.15 -10.40
CA LEU A 126 12.19 15.71 -9.38
C LEU A 126 12.77 15.51 -7.99
N ASP A 127 12.75 16.58 -7.19
CA ASP A 127 12.98 16.48 -5.75
C ASP A 127 11.77 15.82 -5.09
N ARG A 128 11.73 14.48 -5.18
CA ARG A 128 10.66 13.66 -4.61
C ARG A 128 10.59 13.84 -3.09
N ALA A 129 11.71 14.12 -2.43
CA ALA A 129 11.72 14.38 -1.00
C ALA A 129 10.93 15.65 -0.66
N ALA A 130 11.23 16.76 -1.35
CA ALA A 130 10.49 18.02 -1.19
C ALA A 130 9.01 17.88 -1.55
N TRP A 131 8.66 17.06 -2.55
CA TRP A 131 7.25 16.76 -2.83
C TRP A 131 6.55 16.13 -1.62
N TRP A 132 7.14 15.07 -1.07
CA TRP A 132 6.53 14.39 0.07
C TRP A 132 6.55 15.23 1.36
N ASP A 133 7.48 16.18 1.49
CA ASP A 133 7.44 17.17 2.58
C ASP A 133 6.21 18.09 2.45
N ARG A 134 5.87 18.53 1.23
CA ARG A 134 4.62 19.26 0.96
C ARG A 134 3.39 18.41 1.30
N VAL A 135 3.42 17.12 0.96
CA VAL A 135 2.32 16.20 1.31
C VAL A 135 2.19 16.02 2.83
N ALA A 136 3.29 15.84 3.56
CA ALA A 136 3.25 15.77 5.03
C ALA A 136 2.69 17.05 5.65
N ALA A 137 3.14 18.22 5.17
CA ALA A 137 2.65 19.51 5.63
C ALA A 137 1.15 19.69 5.36
N ALA A 138 0.63 19.14 4.26
CA ALA A 138 -0.80 19.15 3.95
C ALA A 138 -1.61 18.22 4.88
N LEU A 139 -1.03 17.10 5.35
CA LEU A 139 -1.71 16.16 6.25
C LEU A 139 -1.64 16.57 7.73
N ALA A 140 -0.57 17.25 8.16
CA ALA A 140 -0.32 17.56 9.57
C ALA A 140 -1.48 18.30 10.29
N PRO A 141 -2.19 19.27 9.67
CA PRO A 141 -3.31 19.97 10.33
C PRO A 141 -4.54 19.11 10.59
N HIS A 142 -4.61 17.91 9.99
CA HIS A 142 -5.77 17.02 10.08
C HIS A 142 -5.72 16.08 11.29
N VAL A 143 -4.66 16.13 12.09
CA VAL A 143 -4.44 15.21 13.21
C VAL A 143 -4.05 15.91 14.48
N SER A 144 -4.38 15.30 15.62
CA SER A 144 -3.92 15.75 16.93
C SER A 144 -2.41 15.59 17.12
N ILE A 145 -1.86 16.29 18.12
CA ILE A 145 -0.44 16.23 18.49
C ILE A 145 0.00 14.83 18.95
N ASP A 146 -0.93 14.01 19.42
CA ASP A 146 -0.65 12.65 19.87
C ASP A 146 -0.52 11.66 18.70
N THR A 147 -1.00 12.05 17.50
CA THR A 147 -0.81 11.26 16.28
C THR A 147 0.63 11.40 15.80
N ARG A 148 1.31 10.26 15.68
CA ARG A 148 2.65 10.22 15.11
C ARG A 148 2.55 10.21 13.59
N LEU A 149 2.86 11.34 12.94
CA LEU A 149 3.05 11.46 11.49
C LEU A 149 4.53 11.66 11.17
N GLN A 150 5.11 10.84 10.29
CA GLN A 150 6.55 10.85 10.00
C GLN A 150 6.88 10.66 8.53
N ARG A 151 7.91 11.40 8.08
CA ARG A 151 8.57 11.23 6.78
C ARG A 151 9.62 10.13 6.84
N GLU A 152 9.81 9.43 5.72
CA GLU A 152 10.87 8.43 5.52
C GLU A 152 11.01 7.42 6.67
N ALA A 153 9.88 6.95 7.22
CA ALA A 153 9.88 6.10 8.40
C ALA A 153 10.33 4.67 8.04
N PRO A 154 11.38 4.12 8.67
CA PRO A 154 11.88 2.78 8.34
C PRO A 154 10.83 1.71 8.67
N LEU A 155 10.56 0.82 7.71
CA LEU A 155 9.58 -0.26 7.88
C LEU A 155 10.19 -1.59 8.34
N ALA A 156 11.49 -1.83 8.15
CA ALA A 156 12.17 -3.03 8.64
C ALA A 156 11.87 -3.31 10.13
N GLY A 157 12.04 -2.31 11.01
CA GLY A 157 11.72 -2.44 12.44
C GLY A 157 10.21 -2.52 12.78
N LYS A 158 9.34 -2.49 11.78
CA LYS A 158 7.88 -2.59 11.92
C LYS A 158 7.30 -3.88 11.35
N THR A 159 8.11 -4.72 10.69
CA THR A 159 7.74 -6.05 10.18
C THR A 159 8.38 -7.14 11.04
N THR A 160 7.86 -8.37 11.01
CA THR A 160 8.49 -9.48 11.77
C THR A 160 9.64 -10.15 11.01
N LEU A 161 9.71 -9.96 9.69
CA LEU A 161 10.85 -10.39 8.89
C LEU A 161 12.05 -9.46 9.10
N GLY A 162 11.82 -8.20 9.50
CA GLY A 162 12.90 -7.26 9.77
C GLY A 162 13.52 -6.66 8.50
N VAL A 163 12.81 -6.72 7.37
CA VAL A 163 13.32 -6.34 6.05
C VAL A 163 12.49 -5.19 5.45
N GLY A 164 13.16 -4.33 4.70
CA GLY A 164 12.57 -3.35 3.79
C GLY A 164 12.81 -1.89 4.14
N GLY A 165 12.67 -1.05 3.12
CA GLY A 165 12.96 0.38 3.15
C GLY A 165 11.91 1.25 3.85
N PRO A 166 12.00 2.58 3.69
CA PRO A 166 11.13 3.51 4.38
C PRO A 166 9.75 3.65 3.72
N ALA A 167 8.73 3.93 4.53
CA ALA A 167 7.52 4.55 4.04
C ALA A 167 7.77 6.04 3.81
N ARG A 168 7.34 6.59 2.67
CA ARG A 168 7.42 8.04 2.45
C ARG A 168 6.64 8.79 3.51
N LEU A 169 5.45 8.30 3.87
CA LEU A 169 4.71 8.78 5.02
C LEU A 169 4.28 7.60 5.88
N TYR A 170 4.42 7.76 7.18
CA TYR A 170 3.91 6.82 8.18
C TYR A 170 3.07 7.58 9.18
N ALA A 171 1.89 7.04 9.50
CA ALA A 171 1.03 7.57 10.52
C ALA A 171 0.57 6.49 11.51
N ASP A 172 0.57 6.85 12.79
CA ASP A 172 -0.01 6.08 13.90
C ASP A 172 -1.04 6.98 14.60
N PRO A 173 -2.32 6.92 14.18
CA PRO A 173 -3.35 7.83 14.64
C PRO A 173 -3.65 7.58 16.12
N ALA A 174 -3.75 8.64 16.91
CA ALA A 174 -3.98 8.54 18.35
C ALA A 174 -5.41 8.14 18.71
N ASN A 175 -6.36 8.41 17.82
CA ASN A 175 -7.78 8.20 18.04
C ASN A 175 -8.54 8.02 16.72
N ASP A 176 -9.83 7.77 16.86
CA ASP A 176 -10.80 7.61 15.80
C ASP A 176 -10.92 8.80 14.83
N ALA A 177 -10.94 10.03 15.35
CA ALA A 177 -11.10 11.23 14.52
C ALA A 177 -9.86 11.47 13.64
N ASP A 178 -8.66 11.31 14.22
CA ASP A 178 -7.40 11.44 13.50
C ASP A 178 -7.28 10.44 12.35
N LEU A 179 -7.71 9.19 12.57
CA LEU A 179 -7.70 8.18 11.51
C LEU A 179 -8.64 8.58 10.35
N VAL A 180 -9.87 8.99 10.64
CA VAL A 180 -10.86 9.39 9.62
C VAL A 180 -10.36 10.61 8.84
N ASN A 181 -9.84 11.61 9.55
CA ASN A 181 -9.30 12.80 8.94
C ASN A 181 -8.11 12.47 8.03
N LEU A 182 -7.20 11.59 8.46
CA LEU A 182 -6.06 11.15 7.65
C LEU A 182 -6.49 10.43 6.38
N VAL A 183 -7.40 9.45 6.46
CA VAL A 183 -7.84 8.71 5.25
C VAL A 183 -8.59 9.62 4.30
N THR A 184 -9.44 10.53 4.82
CA THR A 184 -10.20 11.48 4.02
C THR A 184 -9.28 12.47 3.32
N ALA A 185 -8.31 13.04 4.04
CA ALA A 185 -7.32 13.95 3.47
C ALA A 185 -6.42 13.23 2.46
N ALA A 186 -5.95 12.02 2.77
CA ALA A 186 -5.16 11.22 1.83
C ALA A 186 -5.94 10.89 0.54
N HIS A 187 -7.22 10.55 0.65
CA HIS A 187 -8.10 10.33 -0.49
C HIS A 187 -8.29 11.59 -1.34
N ALA A 188 -8.53 12.75 -0.70
CA ALA A 188 -8.61 14.04 -1.39
C ALA A 188 -7.30 14.45 -2.07
N LEU A 189 -6.16 13.94 -1.60
CA LEU A 189 -4.85 14.18 -2.21
C LEU A 189 -4.46 13.11 -3.25
N GLY A 190 -5.31 12.10 -3.48
CA GLY A 190 -4.99 10.97 -4.37
C GLY A 190 -3.84 10.10 -3.85
N LEU A 191 -3.54 10.16 -2.55
CA LEU A 191 -2.47 9.39 -1.94
C LEU A 191 -2.89 7.94 -1.75
N ARG A 192 -2.00 7.03 -2.13
CA ARG A 192 -2.16 5.62 -1.79
C ARG A 192 -2.01 5.44 -0.28
N VAL A 193 -2.99 4.80 0.34
CA VAL A 193 -2.98 4.40 1.75
C VAL A 193 -2.69 2.91 1.84
N LEU A 194 -1.73 2.54 2.68
CA LEU A 194 -1.38 1.14 2.95
C LEU A 194 -1.52 0.84 4.46
N PRO A 195 -2.45 -0.04 4.87
CA PRO A 195 -2.56 -0.43 6.27
C PRO A 195 -1.37 -1.30 6.69
N LEU A 196 -0.89 -1.14 7.92
CA LEU A 196 0.19 -1.92 8.50
C LEU A 196 -0.18 -2.39 9.92
N GLY A 197 -0.29 -3.71 10.09
CA GLY A 197 -0.37 -4.33 11.41
C GLY A 197 1.02 -4.55 12.03
N ARG A 198 1.27 -5.79 12.45
CA ARG A 198 2.61 -6.22 12.88
C ARG A 198 3.58 -6.54 11.74
N GLY A 199 3.13 -6.43 10.48
CA GLY A 199 3.92 -6.76 9.30
C GLY A 199 4.42 -8.21 9.30
N SER A 200 3.59 -9.13 9.80
CA SER A 200 3.96 -10.54 9.98
C SER A 200 3.68 -11.45 8.80
N ASN A 201 3.08 -10.89 7.74
CA ASN A 201 2.85 -11.54 6.46
C ASN A 201 3.29 -10.63 5.30
N LEU A 202 4.29 -9.77 5.53
CA LEU A 202 4.72 -8.75 4.58
C LEU A 202 6.20 -8.90 4.24
N LEU A 203 6.52 -8.71 2.96
CA LEU A 203 7.85 -8.40 2.46
C LEU A 203 7.84 -6.97 1.94
N VAL A 204 8.57 -6.07 2.60
CA VAL A 204 8.65 -4.67 2.18
C VAL A 204 9.85 -4.49 1.23
N PRO A 205 9.70 -3.87 0.05
CA PRO A 205 10.81 -3.61 -0.88
C PRO A 205 11.92 -2.78 -0.25
N ASP A 206 13.16 -2.93 -0.71
CA ASP A 206 14.34 -2.23 -0.18
C ASP A 206 14.26 -0.71 -0.39
N GLU A 207 13.67 -0.26 -1.50
CA GLU A 207 13.41 1.14 -1.80
C GLU A 207 12.27 1.75 -0.96
N GLY A 208 11.53 0.90 -0.23
CA GLY A 208 10.39 1.29 0.57
C GLY A 208 9.08 1.39 -0.22
N VAL A 209 8.16 2.22 0.26
CA VAL A 209 6.84 2.41 -0.36
C VAL A 209 6.46 3.88 -0.49
N ASP A 210 6.04 4.25 -1.70
CA ASP A 210 5.53 5.58 -2.05
C ASP A 210 4.04 5.71 -1.67
N ALA A 211 3.78 5.73 -0.36
CA ALA A 211 2.43 5.73 0.21
C ALA A 211 2.37 6.39 1.60
N LEU A 212 1.15 6.68 2.06
CA LEU A 212 0.85 6.84 3.47
C LEU A 212 0.62 5.45 4.10
N VAL A 213 1.58 5.00 4.89
CA VAL A 213 1.45 3.78 5.69
C VAL A 213 0.72 4.10 7.00
N LEU A 214 -0.47 3.53 7.19
CA LEU A 214 -1.27 3.71 8.41
C LEU A 214 -1.15 2.48 9.30
N SER A 215 -0.70 2.68 10.54
CA SER A 215 -0.55 1.62 11.52
C SER A 215 -1.35 1.93 12.77
N LEU A 216 -2.18 1.01 13.24
CA LEU A 216 -2.96 1.17 14.47
C LEU A 216 -2.18 0.64 15.69
N ARG A 217 -1.06 1.28 16.03
CA ARG A 217 -0.16 0.86 17.12
C ARG A 217 -0.32 1.69 18.39
N HIS A 218 -0.95 2.85 18.29
CA HIS A 218 -1.28 3.67 19.44
C HIS A 218 -2.13 2.87 20.45
N PRO A 219 -1.89 3.00 21.78
CA PRO A 219 -2.60 2.22 22.80
C PRO A 219 -4.12 2.30 22.73
N PHE A 220 -4.67 3.39 22.17
CA PHE A 220 -6.10 3.54 21.88
C PHE A 220 -6.69 2.34 21.10
N TRP A 221 -5.92 1.77 20.18
CA TRP A 221 -6.36 0.66 19.32
C TRP A 221 -6.15 -0.73 19.95
N GLU A 222 -5.56 -0.82 21.15
CA GLU A 222 -5.25 -2.09 21.84
C GLU A 222 -6.33 -2.50 22.86
N SER A 223 -7.58 -2.05 22.67
CA SER A 223 -8.67 -2.27 23.62
C SER A 223 -9.17 -3.73 23.67
N PHE A 224 -9.64 -4.13 24.85
CA PHE A 224 -10.34 -5.39 25.12
C PHE A 224 -11.44 -5.11 26.14
N SER A 225 -12.71 -5.31 25.76
CA SER A 225 -13.88 -4.98 26.57
C SER A 225 -14.91 -6.11 26.54
N PRO A 226 -15.01 -6.93 27.61
CA PRO A 226 -16.05 -7.94 27.72
C PRO A 226 -17.45 -7.30 27.70
N LEU A 227 -18.37 -7.90 26.95
CA LEU A 227 -19.76 -7.41 26.81
C LEU A 227 -20.79 -8.30 27.52
N GLY A 228 -20.37 -9.42 28.10
CA GLY A 228 -21.26 -10.48 28.60
C GLY A 228 -21.68 -11.47 27.51
N ASP A 229 -22.36 -12.55 27.90
CA ASP A 229 -22.89 -13.59 26.99
C ASP A 229 -21.86 -14.20 26.03
N GLY A 230 -20.62 -14.35 26.51
CA GLY A 230 -19.50 -14.85 25.71
C GLY A 230 -18.98 -13.87 24.66
N ARG A 231 -19.39 -12.59 24.69
CA ARG A 231 -18.96 -11.56 23.73
C ARG A 231 -17.87 -10.65 24.28
N VAL A 232 -17.02 -10.17 23.39
CA VAL A 232 -15.97 -9.20 23.68
C VAL A 232 -15.77 -8.25 22.51
N ARG A 233 -15.66 -6.94 22.77
CA ARG A 233 -15.21 -5.95 21.80
C ARG A 233 -13.70 -5.78 21.89
N VAL A 234 -13.02 -5.81 20.75
CA VAL A 234 -11.57 -5.68 20.66
C VAL A 234 -11.14 -4.65 19.62
N GLY A 235 -10.09 -3.90 19.92
CA GLY A 235 -9.49 -2.97 18.97
C GLY A 235 -8.55 -3.67 17.98
N ALA A 236 -8.44 -3.14 16.76
CA ALA A 236 -7.63 -3.72 15.68
C ALA A 236 -6.11 -3.73 15.98
N GLY A 237 -5.64 -2.85 16.86
CA GLY A 237 -4.26 -2.81 17.33
C GLY A 237 -3.91 -3.92 18.31
N LEU A 238 -4.90 -4.52 18.98
CA LEU A 238 -4.67 -5.55 20.01
C LEU A 238 -3.91 -6.74 19.43
N ARG A 239 -2.79 -7.10 20.08
CA ARG A 239 -1.98 -8.26 19.68
C ARG A 239 -2.73 -9.56 19.90
N LEU A 240 -2.63 -10.50 18.97
CA LEU A 240 -3.36 -11.78 19.05
C LEU A 240 -2.97 -12.61 20.29
N LYS A 241 -1.69 -12.59 20.67
CA LYS A 241 -1.22 -13.21 21.93
C LYS A 241 -1.91 -12.59 23.16
N ASN A 242 -2.11 -11.27 23.16
CA ASN A 242 -2.77 -10.58 24.26
C ASN A 242 -4.27 -10.91 24.28
N LEU A 243 -4.93 -10.90 23.10
CA LEU A 243 -6.31 -11.34 22.97
C LEU A 243 -6.50 -12.76 23.51
N CYS A 244 -5.66 -13.71 23.11
CA CYS A 244 -5.69 -15.09 23.60
C CYS A 244 -5.60 -15.16 25.14
N GLY A 245 -4.64 -14.46 25.75
CA GLY A 245 -4.46 -14.46 27.20
C GLY A 245 -5.57 -13.74 27.97
N LEU A 246 -6.10 -12.64 27.43
CA LEU A 246 -7.22 -11.90 28.03
C LEU A 246 -8.53 -12.69 27.94
N ALA A 247 -8.79 -13.35 26.80
CA ALA A 247 -9.93 -14.24 26.63
C ALA A 247 -9.89 -15.40 27.65
N ALA A 248 -8.73 -16.05 27.82
CA ALA A 248 -8.56 -17.11 28.81
C ALA A 248 -8.80 -16.64 30.26
N LYS A 249 -8.34 -15.43 30.61
CA LYS A 249 -8.60 -14.81 31.92
C LYS A 249 -10.09 -14.49 32.12
N ALA A 250 -10.79 -14.17 31.04
CA ALA A 250 -12.23 -13.93 31.05
C ALA A 250 -13.07 -15.22 30.94
N GLY A 251 -12.45 -16.41 30.92
CA GLY A 251 -13.15 -17.69 30.78
C GLY A 251 -13.74 -17.94 29.38
N LEU A 252 -13.34 -17.16 28.37
CA LEU A 252 -13.81 -17.27 27.00
C LEU A 252 -12.99 -18.33 26.25
N VAL A 253 -13.67 -19.36 25.76
CA VAL A 253 -13.09 -20.43 24.94
C VAL A 253 -13.14 -20.10 23.46
N GLY A 254 -12.40 -20.82 22.63
CA GLY A 254 -12.40 -20.68 21.18
C GLY A 254 -11.40 -19.65 20.64
N PHE A 255 -10.60 -19.04 21.51
CA PHE A 255 -9.56 -18.06 21.16
C PHE A 255 -8.14 -18.64 21.23
N GLU A 256 -7.99 -19.88 21.69
CA GLU A 256 -6.72 -20.55 21.96
C GLU A 256 -5.88 -20.67 20.68
N PHE A 257 -6.52 -20.85 19.53
CA PHE A 257 -5.87 -20.97 18.22
C PHE A 257 -5.06 -19.73 17.82
N LEU A 258 -5.34 -18.58 18.45
CA LEU A 258 -4.58 -17.34 18.25
C LEU A 258 -3.17 -17.42 18.86
N GLU A 259 -2.94 -18.33 19.81
CA GLU A 259 -1.61 -18.54 20.37
C GLU A 259 -0.63 -18.96 19.28
N GLY A 260 0.44 -18.18 19.17
CA GLY A 260 1.49 -18.42 18.19
C GLY A 260 1.24 -17.78 16.82
N ILE A 261 0.08 -17.18 16.54
CA ILE A 261 -0.08 -16.36 15.34
C ILE A 261 0.58 -14.99 15.60
N PRO A 262 1.68 -14.64 14.91
CA PRO A 262 2.23 -13.30 15.02
C PRO A 262 1.27 -12.31 14.35
N GLY A 263 0.77 -11.33 15.08
CA GLY A 263 -0.13 -10.34 14.48
C GLY A 263 -0.88 -9.50 15.49
N ASN A 264 -1.78 -8.68 14.96
CA ASN A 264 -2.83 -7.97 15.70
C ASN A 264 -4.19 -8.31 15.10
N VAL A 265 -5.27 -7.93 15.79
CA VAL A 265 -6.65 -8.19 15.39
C VAL A 265 -6.94 -7.68 13.98
N GLY A 266 -6.53 -6.46 13.63
CA GLY A 266 -6.77 -5.90 12.29
C GLY A 266 -6.12 -6.72 11.17
N GLY A 267 -4.87 -7.15 11.36
CA GLY A 267 -4.21 -8.06 10.43
C GLY A 267 -4.86 -9.44 10.36
N ALA A 268 -5.34 -9.96 11.49
CA ALA A 268 -6.05 -11.24 11.54
C ALA A 268 -7.41 -11.19 10.84
N LEU A 269 -8.14 -10.09 10.95
CA LEU A 269 -9.39 -9.86 10.22
C LEU A 269 -9.10 -9.80 8.72
N ARG A 270 -8.11 -9.03 8.27
CA ARG A 270 -7.75 -8.96 6.84
C ARG A 270 -7.38 -10.33 6.26
N MET A 271 -6.60 -11.10 7.01
CA MET A 271 -6.04 -12.36 6.53
C MET A 271 -6.89 -13.57 6.91
N ASN A 272 -8.08 -13.40 7.49
CA ASN A 272 -8.81 -14.48 8.15
C ASN A 272 -7.86 -15.45 8.88
N ALA A 273 -7.02 -14.90 9.76
CA ALA A 273 -5.85 -15.62 10.26
C ALA A 273 -6.29 -16.89 11.01
N GLY A 274 -5.58 -17.98 10.78
CA GLY A 274 -5.98 -19.27 11.32
C GLY A 274 -4.79 -20.20 11.53
N ALA A 275 -4.88 -20.98 12.61
CA ALA A 275 -3.90 -21.98 13.02
C ALA A 275 -4.61 -23.07 13.82
N MET A 276 -4.01 -24.26 13.91
CA MET A 276 -4.51 -25.36 14.75
C MET A 276 -6.00 -25.70 14.55
N GLY A 277 -6.53 -25.50 13.34
CA GLY A 277 -7.92 -25.82 12.98
C GLY A 277 -8.94 -24.71 13.27
N GLY A 278 -8.55 -23.58 13.85
CA GLY A 278 -9.41 -22.41 14.07
C GLY A 278 -9.03 -21.21 13.21
N TRP A 279 -10.00 -20.35 12.93
CA TRP A 279 -9.89 -19.16 12.08
C TRP A 279 -10.48 -17.93 12.76
N MET A 280 -9.94 -16.75 12.42
CA MET A 280 -10.39 -15.47 12.99
C MET A 280 -11.91 -15.31 12.84
N PHE A 281 -12.47 -15.61 11.65
CA PHE A 281 -13.89 -15.48 11.42
C PHE A 281 -14.76 -16.56 12.07
N ASP A 282 -14.19 -17.60 12.69
CA ASP A 282 -14.98 -18.54 13.52
C ASP A 282 -15.54 -17.86 14.77
N VAL A 283 -14.84 -16.83 15.26
CA VAL A 283 -15.22 -16.09 16.46
C VAL A 283 -15.73 -14.68 16.18
N VAL A 284 -15.77 -14.22 14.92
CA VAL A 284 -16.27 -12.86 14.58
C VAL A 284 -17.80 -12.85 14.58
N GLU A 285 -18.38 -11.91 15.31
CA GLU A 285 -19.80 -11.55 15.23
C GLU A 285 -19.98 -10.35 14.28
N SER A 286 -19.18 -9.30 14.44
CA SER A 286 -19.17 -8.11 13.58
C SER A 286 -17.80 -7.44 13.52
N VAL A 287 -17.56 -6.68 12.45
CA VAL A 287 -16.33 -5.92 12.22
C VAL A 287 -16.66 -4.44 12.07
N GLU A 288 -15.92 -3.61 12.80
CA GLU A 288 -15.95 -2.15 12.68
C GLU A 288 -14.83 -1.73 11.73
N LEU A 289 -15.16 -0.99 10.67
CA LEU A 289 -14.20 -0.58 9.64
C LEU A 289 -14.41 0.86 9.18
N VAL A 290 -13.37 1.43 8.57
CA VAL A 290 -13.42 2.70 7.84
C VAL A 290 -12.96 2.48 6.40
N THR A 291 -13.74 2.94 5.43
CA THR A 291 -13.34 2.92 4.01
C THR A 291 -12.21 3.91 3.77
N LEU A 292 -11.47 3.76 2.67
CA LEU A 292 -10.40 4.71 2.34
C LEU A 292 -10.91 6.13 2.00
N SER A 293 -12.21 6.32 1.81
CA SER A 293 -12.85 7.64 1.69
C SER A 293 -13.31 8.24 3.03
N GLY A 294 -13.14 7.53 4.15
CA GLY A 294 -13.50 8.01 5.48
C GLY A 294 -14.86 7.56 6.01
N GLU A 295 -15.62 6.74 5.24
CA GLU A 295 -16.92 6.24 5.69
C GLU A 295 -16.76 5.12 6.72
N ARG A 296 -17.40 5.28 7.88
CA ARG A 296 -17.43 4.26 8.93
C ARG A 296 -18.58 3.29 8.72
N ARG A 297 -18.31 2.00 8.86
CA ARG A 297 -19.30 0.93 8.77
C ARG A 297 -19.08 -0.10 9.85
N THR A 298 -20.17 -0.68 10.33
CA THR A 298 -20.13 -1.92 11.13
C THR A 298 -20.83 -3.00 10.32
N LEU A 299 -20.11 -4.06 9.97
CA LEU A 299 -20.63 -5.15 9.17
C LEU A 299 -20.77 -6.41 10.02
N PRO A 300 -21.94 -7.08 10.05
CA PRO A 300 -22.05 -8.40 10.65
C PRO A 300 -21.23 -9.41 9.83
N LYS A 301 -20.80 -10.51 10.44
CA LYS A 301 -20.09 -11.60 9.73
C LYS A 301 -20.81 -12.05 8.45
N SER A 302 -22.15 -12.08 8.45
CA SER A 302 -22.97 -12.49 7.30
C SER A 302 -22.88 -11.54 6.09
N ALA A 303 -22.40 -10.32 6.29
CA ALA A 303 -22.20 -9.33 5.23
C ALA A 303 -20.72 -9.26 4.77
N MET A 304 -19.85 -10.13 5.27
CA MET A 304 -18.43 -10.17 4.97
C MET A 304 -18.11 -11.34 4.04
N HIS A 305 -17.33 -11.11 2.99
CA HIS A 305 -16.88 -12.14 2.06
C HIS A 305 -15.48 -12.60 2.47
N VAL A 306 -15.43 -13.78 3.07
CA VAL A 306 -14.24 -14.32 3.75
C VAL A 306 -13.84 -15.64 3.11
N ASP A 307 -12.58 -15.69 2.68
CA ASP A 307 -11.97 -16.86 2.04
C ASP A 307 -10.74 -17.35 2.83
N TYR A 308 -10.08 -18.39 2.33
CA TYR A 308 -8.77 -18.80 2.84
C TYR A 308 -7.78 -17.65 2.69
N ARG A 309 -7.31 -17.14 3.84
CA ARG A 309 -6.31 -16.06 3.93
C ARG A 309 -6.76 -14.70 3.39
N HIS A 310 -8.06 -14.43 3.31
CA HIS A 310 -8.56 -13.21 2.67
C HIS A 310 -9.94 -12.78 3.22
N CYS A 311 -10.18 -11.46 3.21
CA CYS A 311 -11.45 -10.82 3.49
C CYS A 311 -11.62 -9.62 2.56
N ALA A 312 -12.59 -9.68 1.65
CA ALA A 312 -12.70 -8.77 0.51
C ALA A 312 -12.99 -7.32 0.94
N GLU A 313 -13.85 -7.11 1.94
CA GLU A 313 -14.21 -5.77 2.41
C GLU A 313 -13.00 -5.00 2.93
N LEU A 314 -11.99 -5.70 3.43
CA LEU A 314 -10.78 -5.10 3.98
C LEU A 314 -9.72 -4.80 2.91
N ASP A 315 -9.97 -5.08 1.62
CA ASP A 315 -9.07 -4.65 0.55
C ASP A 315 -9.12 -3.14 0.32
N ALA A 316 -10.29 -2.52 0.52
CA ALA A 316 -10.53 -1.10 0.35
C ALA A 316 -10.93 -0.39 1.66
N ALA A 317 -10.63 -1.01 2.80
CA ALA A 317 -10.96 -0.49 4.13
C ALA A 317 -9.92 -0.86 5.18
N ILE A 318 -9.98 -0.18 6.32
CA ILE A 318 -9.17 -0.42 7.51
C ILE A 318 -10.09 -0.93 8.61
N ALA A 319 -9.82 -2.12 9.14
CA ALA A 319 -10.50 -2.62 10.33
C ALA A 319 -10.09 -1.77 11.55
N LEU A 320 -11.06 -1.29 12.31
CA LEU A 320 -10.89 -0.55 13.56
C LEU A 320 -10.94 -1.48 14.77
N GLY A 321 -11.70 -2.56 14.65
CA GLY A 321 -11.94 -3.53 15.71
C GLY A 321 -12.99 -4.55 15.30
N ALA A 322 -13.37 -5.40 16.24
CA ALA A 322 -14.42 -6.38 16.04
C ALA A 322 -15.17 -6.67 17.35
N THR A 323 -16.42 -7.09 17.22
CA THR A 323 -17.11 -7.83 18.28
C THR A 323 -16.91 -9.30 18.01
N LEU A 324 -16.32 -10.01 18.97
CA LEU A 324 -16.06 -11.43 18.90
C LEU A 324 -16.97 -12.18 19.87
N ARG A 325 -17.34 -13.41 19.51
CA ARG A 325 -18.20 -14.28 20.31
C ARG A 325 -17.54 -15.64 20.50
N SER A 326 -17.45 -16.06 21.75
CA SER A 326 -17.03 -17.42 22.10
C SER A 326 -18.03 -18.42 21.51
N PRO A 327 -17.55 -19.50 20.85
CA PRO A 327 -18.43 -20.50 20.25
C PRO A 327 -19.10 -21.42 21.27
N ALA A 328 -18.62 -21.48 22.52
CA ALA A 328 -19.28 -22.25 23.56
C ALA A 328 -20.26 -21.38 24.37
N ALA A 329 -21.41 -21.96 24.71
CA ALA A 329 -22.40 -21.32 25.57
C ALA A 329 -21.92 -21.19 27.03
N ASP A 330 -21.07 -22.13 27.48
CA ASP A 330 -20.58 -22.20 28.86
C ASP A 330 -19.10 -21.83 28.96
N ALA A 331 -18.76 -21.02 29.96
CA ALA A 331 -17.39 -20.71 30.31
C ALA A 331 -16.68 -21.97 30.85
N LYS A 332 -15.44 -22.20 30.41
CA LYS A 332 -14.57 -23.25 31.00
C LYS A 332 -13.67 -22.66 32.08
N PRO A 333 -13.18 -23.49 33.03
CA PRO A 333 -12.15 -23.06 33.97
C PRO A 333 -10.93 -22.52 33.22
N SER A 334 -10.44 -21.35 33.62
CA SER A 334 -9.29 -20.68 32.99
C SER A 334 -8.04 -21.59 32.89
N ALA A 335 -7.88 -22.52 33.83
CA ALA A 335 -6.78 -23.49 33.84
C ALA A 335 -6.81 -24.47 32.64
N GLU A 336 -7.98 -24.92 32.20
CA GLU A 336 -8.10 -25.81 31.03
C GLU A 336 -7.75 -25.08 29.73
N ILE A 337 -8.21 -23.83 29.61
CA ILE A 337 -7.89 -22.94 28.48
C ILE A 337 -6.38 -22.68 28.44
N ALA A 338 -5.76 -22.39 29.60
CA ALA A 338 -4.33 -22.16 29.71
C ALA A 338 -3.51 -23.40 29.29
N ALA A 339 -3.92 -24.61 29.69
CA ALA A 339 -3.25 -25.84 29.27
C ALA A 339 -3.29 -26.03 27.74
N GLN A 340 -4.42 -25.72 27.10
CA GLN A 340 -4.56 -25.77 25.65
C GLN A 340 -3.65 -24.75 24.94
N ILE A 341 -3.58 -23.52 25.46
CA ILE A 341 -2.68 -22.47 24.98
C ILE A 341 -1.22 -22.93 25.07
N ASP A 342 -0.81 -23.52 26.19
CA ASP A 342 0.56 -24.00 26.37
C ASP A 342 0.90 -25.14 25.40
N ALA A 343 -0.04 -26.06 25.16
CA ALA A 343 0.11 -27.11 24.16
C ALA A 343 0.33 -26.54 22.74
N TYR A 344 -0.43 -25.52 22.35
CA TYR A 344 -0.26 -24.86 21.05
C TYR A 344 1.06 -24.10 20.95
N ARG A 345 1.46 -23.41 22.02
CA ARG A 345 2.76 -22.73 22.09
C ARG A 345 3.90 -23.71 21.87
N ASP A 346 3.88 -24.86 22.52
CA ASP A 346 4.96 -25.84 22.41
C ASP A 346 4.98 -26.55 21.06
N LYS A 347 3.80 -26.84 20.48
CA LYS A 347 3.71 -27.33 19.10
C LYS A 347 4.32 -26.33 18.10
N ARG A 348 4.04 -25.04 18.25
CA ARG A 348 4.65 -24.00 17.40
C ARG A 348 6.17 -23.95 17.55
N LYS A 349 6.69 -23.86 18.78
CA LYS A 349 8.14 -23.80 19.04
C LYS A 349 8.91 -24.95 18.40
N LYS A 350 8.31 -26.15 18.34
CA LYS A 350 8.93 -27.35 17.74
C LYS A 350 8.87 -27.36 16.21
N SER A 351 7.87 -26.69 15.61
CA SER A 351 7.56 -26.82 14.18
C SER A 351 7.93 -25.61 13.34
N GLN A 352 8.27 -24.47 13.96
CA GLN A 352 8.53 -23.21 13.25
C GLN A 352 9.80 -22.52 13.74
N PRO A 353 10.50 -21.78 12.87
CA PRO A 353 11.69 -21.01 13.26
C PRO A 353 11.38 -19.93 14.29
N ARG A 354 12.41 -19.56 15.06
CA ARG A 354 12.35 -18.46 16.05
C ARG A 354 12.91 -17.16 15.48
N GLU A 355 13.72 -17.28 14.45
CA GLU A 355 14.34 -16.21 13.70
C GLU A 355 13.29 -15.32 13.02
N PRO A 356 13.60 -14.04 12.77
CA PRO A 356 12.74 -13.12 12.04
C PRO A 356 12.26 -13.74 10.71
N SER A 357 10.94 -13.76 10.49
CA SER A 357 10.31 -14.29 9.28
C SER A 357 8.94 -13.65 9.04
N ALA A 358 8.41 -13.80 7.83
CA ALA A 358 7.06 -13.35 7.44
C ALA A 358 6.02 -14.49 7.46
N GLY A 359 6.29 -15.58 8.19
CA GLY A 359 5.44 -16.76 8.16
C GLY A 359 5.72 -17.68 6.97
N CYS A 360 4.73 -18.49 6.60
CA CYS A 360 4.79 -19.33 5.40
C CYS A 360 4.88 -18.46 4.15
N ILE A 361 5.90 -18.68 3.34
CA ILE A 361 6.15 -17.91 2.11
C ILE A 361 5.12 -18.25 1.04
N PHE A 362 4.75 -19.52 0.91
CA PHE A 362 3.84 -20.01 -0.12
C PHE A 362 2.55 -20.59 0.46
N LYS A 363 1.46 -20.44 -0.29
CA LYS A 363 0.21 -21.15 -0.04
C LYS A 363 0.41 -22.65 -0.23
N ASN A 364 -0.39 -23.46 0.46
CA ASN A 364 -0.41 -24.89 0.20
C ASN A 364 -1.17 -25.19 -1.10
N PRO A 365 -0.60 -25.96 -2.05
CA PRO A 365 -1.32 -26.40 -3.23
C PRO A 365 -2.38 -27.46 -2.87
N PRO A 366 -3.42 -27.66 -3.71
CA PRO A 366 -4.45 -28.66 -3.44
C PRO A 366 -3.87 -30.07 -3.21
N GLY A 367 -4.24 -30.69 -2.09
CA GLY A 367 -3.86 -32.07 -1.77
C GLY A 367 -2.43 -32.25 -1.23
N ASP A 368 -1.66 -31.17 -1.04
CA ASP A 368 -0.28 -31.26 -0.57
C ASP A 368 0.10 -30.04 0.29
N SER A 369 1.32 -30.01 0.82
CA SER A 369 1.86 -28.85 1.54
C SER A 369 3.10 -28.29 0.85
N ALA A 370 3.17 -26.96 0.75
CA ALA A 370 4.32 -26.29 0.17
C ALA A 370 5.60 -26.62 0.97
N GLY A 371 5.51 -26.72 2.30
CA GLY A 371 6.64 -27.11 3.14
C GLY A 371 7.24 -28.48 2.76
N ARG A 372 6.40 -29.51 2.57
CA ARG A 372 6.87 -30.84 2.16
C ARG A 372 7.50 -30.81 0.76
N LEU A 373 6.87 -30.12 -0.19
CA LEU A 373 7.37 -30.00 -1.56
C LEU A 373 8.74 -29.32 -1.59
N ILE A 374 8.93 -28.24 -0.83
CA ILE A 374 10.22 -27.53 -0.77
C ILE A 374 11.27 -28.41 -0.08
N ASP A 375 10.92 -29.09 1.02
CA ASP A 375 11.83 -29.98 1.74
C ASP A 375 12.36 -31.11 0.85
N ALA A 376 11.47 -31.72 0.05
CA ALA A 376 11.82 -32.77 -0.90
C ALA A 376 12.80 -32.32 -2.01
N THR A 377 12.99 -31.01 -2.20
CA THR A 377 13.95 -30.47 -3.17
C THR A 377 15.34 -30.22 -2.61
N GLY A 378 15.55 -30.42 -1.30
CA GLY A 378 16.84 -30.24 -0.62
C GLY A 378 17.23 -28.77 -0.39
N LEU A 379 16.29 -27.83 -0.47
CA LEU A 379 16.58 -26.39 -0.38
C LEU A 379 16.69 -25.84 1.07
N LYS A 380 16.41 -26.65 2.09
CA LYS A 380 16.60 -26.21 3.49
C LYS A 380 18.06 -25.80 3.74
N GLY A 381 18.26 -24.66 4.39
CA GLY A 381 19.56 -24.07 4.66
C GLY A 381 20.18 -23.33 3.46
N GLU A 382 19.49 -23.27 2.31
CA GLU A 382 19.99 -22.48 1.18
C GLU A 382 19.87 -20.99 1.46
N ARG A 383 20.92 -20.24 1.11
CA ARG A 383 21.10 -18.82 1.45
C ARG A 383 21.22 -17.94 0.22
N GLU A 384 20.77 -16.71 0.40
CA GLU A 384 21.04 -15.56 -0.46
C GLU A 384 21.26 -14.37 0.47
N GLY A 385 22.45 -13.75 0.44
CA GLY A 385 22.82 -12.79 1.48
C GLY A 385 22.56 -13.35 2.88
N ASP A 386 21.80 -12.59 3.67
CA ASP A 386 21.40 -12.95 5.03
C ASP A 386 20.01 -13.61 5.12
N ALA A 387 19.35 -13.84 3.99
CA ALA A 387 18.13 -14.62 3.91
C ALA A 387 18.46 -16.12 3.79
N GLU A 388 17.69 -16.97 4.47
CA GLU A 388 17.88 -18.43 4.43
C GLU A 388 16.53 -19.16 4.38
N VAL A 389 16.43 -20.20 3.55
CA VAL A 389 15.32 -21.16 3.65
C VAL A 389 15.46 -21.93 4.97
N SER A 390 14.51 -21.77 5.88
CA SER A 390 14.63 -22.25 7.25
C SER A 390 14.92 -23.76 7.32
N PRO A 391 15.97 -24.19 8.06
CA PRO A 391 16.22 -25.59 8.34
C PRO A 391 15.08 -26.27 9.14
N THR A 392 14.37 -25.50 9.96
CA THR A 392 13.25 -25.97 10.79
C THR A 392 12.01 -26.25 9.95
N HIS A 393 11.65 -25.35 9.04
CA HIS A 393 10.45 -25.47 8.22
C HIS A 393 10.67 -24.87 6.83
N ALA A 394 10.73 -25.72 5.79
CA ALA A 394 11.15 -25.31 4.44
C ALA A 394 10.26 -24.23 3.77
N ASN A 395 9.00 -24.08 4.19
CA ASN A 395 8.13 -23.00 3.72
C ASN A 395 8.40 -21.63 4.40
N PHE A 396 9.43 -21.49 5.24
CA PHE A 396 9.79 -20.23 5.86
C PHE A 396 11.13 -19.76 5.29
N ILE A 397 11.21 -18.46 5.00
CA ILE A 397 12.48 -17.77 4.82
C ILE A 397 12.74 -16.96 6.08
N VAL A 398 13.91 -17.16 6.67
CA VAL A 398 14.36 -16.45 7.87
C VAL A 398 15.40 -15.41 7.50
N ASN A 399 15.46 -14.34 8.29
CA ASN A 399 16.45 -13.28 8.17
C ASN A 399 17.46 -13.40 9.33
N HIS A 400 18.75 -13.42 9.00
CA HIS A 400 19.88 -13.42 9.96
C HIS A 400 20.32 -12.02 10.42
N ASN A 401 19.39 -11.06 10.28
CA ASN A 401 19.39 -9.65 10.68
C ASN A 401 19.68 -8.67 9.54
N GLU A 402 20.56 -8.97 8.57
CA GLU A 402 20.93 -8.02 7.51
C GLU A 402 20.34 -8.35 6.14
N ALA A 403 19.36 -9.27 6.06
CA ALA A 403 18.75 -9.63 4.79
C ALA A 403 18.08 -8.45 4.11
N ARG A 404 18.18 -8.40 2.79
CA ARG A 404 17.45 -7.45 1.94
C ARG A 404 16.20 -8.07 1.36
N ALA A 405 15.27 -7.25 0.91
CA ALA A 405 14.08 -7.73 0.23
C ALA A 405 14.47 -8.45 -1.06
N ALA A 406 15.47 -7.94 -1.77
CA ALA A 406 16.06 -8.57 -2.94
C ALA A 406 16.54 -10.02 -2.67
N ASP A 407 17.16 -10.28 -1.51
CA ASP A 407 17.65 -11.60 -1.13
C ASP A 407 16.48 -12.59 -0.97
N VAL A 408 15.44 -12.15 -0.26
CA VAL A 408 14.21 -12.94 -0.05
C VAL A 408 13.53 -13.22 -1.39
N ILE A 409 13.42 -12.24 -2.28
CA ILE A 409 12.84 -12.41 -3.63
C ILE A 409 13.65 -13.43 -4.45
N ALA A 410 14.97 -13.37 -4.39
CA ALA A 410 15.83 -14.32 -5.08
C ALA A 410 15.65 -15.76 -4.58
N LEU A 411 15.55 -15.96 -3.26
CA LEU A 411 15.19 -17.27 -2.69
C LEU A 411 13.79 -17.72 -3.11
N VAL A 412 12.79 -16.83 -3.11
CA VAL A 412 11.44 -17.15 -3.58
C VAL A 412 11.46 -17.65 -5.02
N ARG A 413 12.17 -16.96 -5.93
CA ARG A 413 12.33 -17.37 -7.33
C ARG A 413 12.97 -18.76 -7.44
N ARG A 414 14.04 -18.99 -6.68
CA ARG A 414 14.79 -20.25 -6.68
C ARG A 414 13.94 -21.42 -6.19
N VAL A 415 13.21 -21.23 -5.09
CA VAL A 415 12.29 -22.22 -4.53
C VAL A 415 11.19 -22.57 -5.54
N ARG A 416 10.53 -21.56 -6.12
CA ARG A 416 9.49 -21.77 -7.14
C ARG A 416 10.00 -22.57 -8.33
N ALA A 417 11.14 -22.15 -8.90
CA ALA A 417 11.72 -22.82 -10.06
C ALA A 417 12.10 -24.28 -9.76
N ARG A 418 12.63 -24.56 -8.56
CA ARG A 418 13.02 -25.92 -8.18
C ARG A 418 11.81 -26.81 -7.93
N VAL A 419 10.79 -26.33 -7.23
CA VAL A 419 9.57 -27.11 -6.97
C VAL A 419 8.83 -27.39 -8.28
N GLU A 420 8.74 -26.40 -9.17
CA GLU A 420 8.13 -26.59 -10.50
C GLU A 420 8.91 -27.64 -11.32
N LYS A 421 10.24 -27.59 -11.33
CA LYS A 421 11.08 -28.58 -12.03
C LYS A 421 10.94 -30.00 -11.45
N THR A 422 10.87 -30.14 -10.13
CA THR A 422 10.88 -31.47 -9.48
C THR A 422 9.48 -32.08 -9.39
N HIS A 423 8.45 -31.26 -9.18
CA HIS A 423 7.09 -31.72 -8.88
C HIS A 423 6.04 -31.30 -9.92
N GLY A 424 6.39 -30.44 -10.89
CA GLY A 424 5.43 -29.90 -11.86
C GLY A 424 4.43 -28.93 -11.25
N ILE A 425 4.66 -28.45 -10.03
CA ILE A 425 3.76 -27.56 -9.30
C ILE A 425 4.38 -26.18 -9.18
N ARG A 426 3.67 -25.15 -9.65
CA ARG A 426 4.08 -23.76 -9.50
C ARG A 426 3.53 -23.18 -8.20
N LEU A 427 4.38 -22.93 -7.22
CA LEU A 427 3.98 -22.36 -5.94
C LEU A 427 3.59 -20.87 -6.05
N GLU A 428 2.52 -20.51 -5.35
CA GLU A 428 2.03 -19.13 -5.20
C GLU A 428 2.44 -18.54 -3.84
N PRO A 429 3.00 -17.32 -3.81
CA PRO A 429 3.27 -16.64 -2.53
C PRO A 429 2.00 -16.40 -1.69
N GLU A 430 2.08 -16.63 -0.38
CA GLU A 430 1.10 -16.23 0.64
C GLU A 430 1.50 -14.91 1.31
N VAL A 431 2.81 -14.68 1.50
CA VAL A 431 3.35 -13.40 1.95
C VAL A 431 3.02 -12.33 0.92
N LEU A 432 2.62 -11.13 1.36
CA LEU A 432 2.31 -10.01 0.47
C LEU A 432 3.56 -9.18 0.21
N LEU A 433 3.84 -8.88 -1.06
CA LEU A 433 4.84 -7.88 -1.43
C LEU A 433 4.25 -6.48 -1.20
N TYR A 434 4.73 -5.79 -0.17
CA TYR A 434 4.05 -4.60 0.35
C TYR A 434 4.19 -3.42 -0.60
N GLY A 435 3.06 -2.86 -1.03
CA GLY A 435 3.03 -1.74 -1.98
C GLY A 435 3.33 -2.13 -3.43
N LYS A 436 3.57 -3.41 -3.74
CA LYS A 436 3.85 -3.91 -5.10
C LYS A 436 3.07 -5.19 -5.38
N ASP A 437 3.30 -5.80 -6.55
CA ASP A 437 2.75 -7.10 -6.91
C ASP A 437 3.88 -8.09 -7.17
N TRP A 438 3.70 -9.34 -6.73
CA TRP A 438 4.65 -10.40 -6.99
C TRP A 438 4.87 -10.65 -8.48
N LYS A 439 3.85 -10.43 -9.33
CA LYS A 439 3.98 -10.60 -10.79
C LYS A 439 5.03 -9.69 -11.43
N ASP A 440 5.35 -8.57 -10.77
CA ASP A 440 6.33 -7.60 -11.27
C ASP A 440 7.77 -8.08 -10.99
N VAL A 441 7.93 -9.11 -10.15
CA VAL A 441 9.22 -9.61 -9.68
C VAL A 441 9.36 -11.14 -9.77
N LEU A 442 8.42 -11.89 -10.34
CA LEU A 442 8.40 -13.37 -10.37
C LEU A 442 8.17 -13.93 -11.76
#